data_AF-A0A352V4E7-F1
#
_entry.id   AF-A0A352V4E7-F1
#
_cell.length_a   1.000
_cell.length_b   1.000
_cell.length_c   1.000
_cell.angle_alpha   90.00
_cell.angle_beta   90.00
_cell.angle_gamma   90.00
#
_symmetry.space_group_name_H-M   'P 1'
#
loop_
_entity.id
_entity.type
_entity.pdbx_description
1 polymer ?
#
loop_
_entity_poly.entity_id
_entity_poly.type
_entity_poly.pdbx_seq_one_letter_code
_entity_poly.pdbx_strand_id
1 'polypeptide(L)'
;MEDFSETPFSHVPIEITISVGKARPQVRDLLRLQRDAILPLDRRVDDPVELYVGDRLIARGELQEVEGEQGGQLAVRVTEVANLRGSF
;
A
#
# COMPACT_ATOMS: atom_id res chain seq x y z
N MET A 1 -25.46 -12.65 15.95
CA MET A 1 -24.11 -12.08 15.81
C MET A 1 -23.27 -13.20 15.24
N GLU A 2 -23.13 -13.27 13.91
CA GLU A 2 -22.34 -14.33 13.28
C GLU A 2 -20.86 -14.05 13.58
N ASP A 3 -20.22 -15.01 14.22
CA ASP A 3 -18.81 -14.96 14.59
C ASP A 3 -17.99 -15.35 13.35
N PHE A 4 -17.32 -14.37 12.73
CA PHE A 4 -16.51 -14.58 11.52
C PHE A 4 -15.21 -15.36 11.79
N SER A 5 -14.97 -15.84 13.01
CA SER A 5 -13.71 -16.52 13.37
C SER A 5 -13.54 -17.90 12.72
N GLU A 6 -14.62 -18.56 12.28
CA GLU A 6 -14.56 -19.95 11.79
C GLU A 6 -14.96 -20.09 10.31
N THR A 7 -14.59 -19.11 9.48
CA THR A 7 -14.67 -19.29 8.02
C THR A 7 -13.40 -19.99 7.53
N PRO A 8 -13.46 -20.97 6.61
CA PRO A 8 -12.27 -21.68 6.10
C PRO A 8 -11.27 -20.76 5.38
N PHE A 9 -11.66 -19.51 5.11
CA PHE A 9 -10.82 -18.48 4.50
C PHE A 9 -10.07 -17.62 5.52
N SER A 10 -10.32 -17.73 6.82
CA SER A 10 -9.68 -16.93 7.87
C SER A 10 -8.15 -17.13 7.96
N HIS A 11 -7.66 -18.26 7.45
CA HIS A 11 -6.23 -18.60 7.43
C HIS A 11 -5.56 -18.44 6.07
N VAL A 12 -6.27 -17.91 5.06
CA VAL A 12 -5.68 -17.73 3.73
C VAL A 12 -4.71 -16.55 3.76
N PRO A 13 -3.41 -16.76 3.49
CA PRO A 13 -2.47 -15.66 3.40
C PRO A 13 -2.82 -14.79 2.18
N ILE A 14 -2.94 -13.47 2.41
CA ILE A 14 -3.23 -12.49 1.36
C ILE A 14 -2.05 -11.54 1.28
N GLU A 15 -1.52 -11.35 0.07
CA GLU A 15 -0.52 -10.32 -0.19
C GLU A 15 -1.20 -8.95 -0.31
N ILE A 16 -0.71 -7.99 0.46
CA ILE A 16 -1.15 -6.60 0.41
C ILE A 16 0.00 -5.76 -0.14
N THR A 17 -0.25 -5.04 -1.22
CA THR A 17 0.70 -4.09 -1.80
C THR A 17 0.40 -2.69 -1.26
N ILE A 18 1.35 -2.11 -0.55
CA ILE A 18 1.29 -0.72 -0.10
C ILE A 18 1.96 0.15 -1.17
N SER A 19 1.20 1.08 -1.76
CA SER A 19 1.69 2.04 -2.74
C SER A 19 1.78 3.43 -2.11
N VAL A 20 3.01 3.94 -1.98
CA VAL A 20 3.28 5.31 -1.53
C VAL A 20 3.01 6.36 -2.61
N GLY A 21 3.08 5.98 -3.88
CA GLY A 21 2.91 6.87 -5.02
C GLY A 21 3.25 6.18 -6.34
N LYS A 22 3.00 6.88 -7.45
CA LYS A 22 3.22 6.37 -8.81
C LYS A 22 4.12 7.34 -9.58
N ALA A 23 5.17 6.81 -10.20
CA ALA A 23 5.95 7.55 -11.19
C ALA A 23 5.45 7.18 -12.60
N ARG A 24 5.29 8.17 -13.47
CA ARG A 24 4.98 7.97 -14.90
C ARG A 24 6.10 8.58 -15.77
N PRO A 25 7.31 8.01 -15.75
CA PRO A 25 8.40 8.49 -16.60
C PRO A 25 8.06 8.27 -18.08
N GLN A 26 8.62 9.08 -18.97
CA GLN A 26 8.55 8.78 -20.40
C GLN A 26 9.45 7.58 -20.71
N VAL A 27 9.15 6.87 -21.81
CA VAL A 27 9.97 5.72 -22.26
C VAL A 27 11.45 6.11 -22.39
N ARG A 28 11.75 7.33 -22.83
CA ARG A 28 13.13 7.85 -22.92
C ARG A 28 13.85 7.89 -21.56
N ASP A 29 13.12 8.23 -20.49
CA ASP A 29 13.67 8.36 -19.14
C ASP A 29 13.82 6.97 -18.52
N LEU A 30 12.90 6.06 -18.83
CA LEU A 30 13.00 4.66 -18.46
C LEU A 30 14.22 3.98 -19.10
N LEU A 31 14.49 4.26 -20.37
CA LEU A 31 15.71 3.79 -21.06
C LEU A 31 16.99 4.42 -20.52
N ARG A 32 16.88 5.56 -19.83
CA ARG A 32 17.98 6.26 -19.15
C ARG A 32 18.03 5.94 -17.65
N LEU A 33 17.21 5.02 -17.14
CA LEU A 33 17.33 4.54 -15.77
C LEU A 33 18.68 3.87 -15.61
N GLN A 34 19.54 4.53 -14.86
CA GLN A 34 20.86 4.07 -14.50
C GLN A 34 20.96 4.05 -12.98
N ARG A 35 22.06 3.50 -12.47
CA ARG A 35 22.37 3.59 -11.05
C ARG A 35 22.30 5.06 -10.62
N ASP A 36 21.68 5.32 -9.48
CA ASP A 36 21.50 6.65 -8.88
C ASP A 36 20.46 7.55 -9.57
N ALA A 37 19.67 7.03 -10.52
CA ALA A 37 18.55 7.78 -11.10
C ALA A 37 17.40 7.96 -10.07
N ILE A 38 16.95 9.21 -9.91
CA ILE A 38 15.86 9.58 -9.00
C ILE A 38 14.57 9.70 -9.80
N LEU A 39 13.54 8.94 -9.44
CA LEU A 39 12.20 9.05 -10.01
C LEU A 39 11.31 9.85 -9.05
N PRO A 40 10.90 11.08 -9.43
CA PRO A 40 9.92 11.79 -8.64
C PRO A 40 8.57 11.06 -8.70
N LEU A 41 7.98 10.84 -7.53
CA LEU A 41 6.61 10.33 -7.41
C LEU A 41 5.62 11.48 -7.52
N ASP A 42 4.37 11.15 -7.82
CA ASP A 42 3.24 12.09 -7.82
C ASP A 42 2.70 12.42 -6.42
N ARG A 43 3.20 11.73 -5.38
CA ARG A 43 2.78 11.89 -3.98
C ARG A 43 3.88 12.44 -3.09
N ARG A 44 3.45 13.17 -2.07
CA ARG A 44 4.29 13.71 -0.98
C ARG A 44 4.40 12.67 0.14
N VAL A 45 5.38 12.84 1.02
CA VAL A 45 5.56 11.97 2.21
C VAL A 45 4.36 12.04 3.14
N ASP A 46 3.69 13.19 3.20
CA ASP A 46 2.51 13.42 4.04
C ASP A 46 1.21 12.93 3.40
N ASP A 47 1.23 12.53 2.12
CA ASP A 47 0.02 12.04 1.45
C ASP A 47 -0.33 10.62 1.92
N PRO A 48 -1.62 10.28 2.04
CA PRO A 48 -2.01 8.95 2.44
C PRO A 48 -1.53 7.92 1.40
N VAL A 49 -1.03 6.79 1.88
CA VAL A 49 -0.67 5.62 1.07
C VAL A 49 -1.90 4.80 0.74
N GLU A 50 -1.85 4.08 -0.39
CA GLU A 50 -2.91 3.19 -0.83
C GLU A 50 -2.55 1.74 -0.56
N LEU A 51 -3.49 0.97 -0.03
CA LEU A 51 -3.35 -0.46 0.20
C LEU A 51 -4.15 -1.20 -0.85
N TYR A 52 -3.47 -2.05 -1.60
CA TYR A 52 -4.05 -2.87 -2.66
C TYR A 52 -3.96 -4.35 -2.31
N VAL A 53 -4.97 -5.12 -2.72
CA VAL A 53 -4.90 -6.59 -2.79
C VAL A 53 -5.09 -6.97 -4.25
N GLY A 54 -4.02 -7.46 -4.87
CA GLY A 54 -3.94 -7.54 -6.33
C GLY A 54 -4.15 -6.16 -6.95
N ASP A 55 -5.20 -6.02 -7.78
CA ASP A 55 -5.53 -4.76 -8.46
C ASP A 55 -6.59 -3.90 -7.74
N ARG A 56 -7.09 -4.35 -6.57
CA ARG A 56 -8.19 -3.69 -5.86
C ARG A 56 -7.68 -2.84 -4.70
N LEU A 57 -8.08 -1.57 -4.67
CA LEU A 57 -7.85 -0.69 -3.53
C LEU A 57 -8.76 -1.14 -2.37
N ILE A 58 -8.14 -1.57 -1.27
CA ILE A 58 -8.84 -2.07 -0.08
C ILE A 58 -8.89 -1.04 1.05
N ALA A 59 -7.93 -0.13 1.10
CA ALA A 59 -7.80 0.84 2.18
C ALA A 59 -6.85 1.97 1.80
N ARG A 60 -6.89 3.05 2.58
CA ARG A 60 -5.91 4.12 2.60
C ARG A 60 -5.37 4.26 4.02
N GLY A 61 -4.13 4.69 4.12
CA GLY A 61 -3.49 4.89 5.41
C GLY A 61 -2.44 5.97 5.37
N GLU A 62 -1.89 6.29 6.52
CA GLU A 62 -0.77 7.20 6.64
C GLU A 62 0.50 6.39 6.91
N LEU A 63 1.59 6.75 6.22
CA LEU A 63 2.88 6.13 6.45
C LEU A 63 3.41 6.63 7.80
N GLN A 64 3.79 5.71 8.67
CA GLN A 64 4.33 6.00 9.99
C GLN A 64 5.61 5.18 10.18
N GLU A 65 6.60 5.75 10.86
CA GLU A 65 7.76 4.99 11.29
C GLU A 65 7.44 4.27 12.60
N VAL A 66 7.80 2.99 12.70
CA VAL A 66 7.68 2.25 13.97
C VAL A 66 8.79 2.69 14.91
N GLU A 67 8.42 3.22 16.06
CA GLU A 67 9.36 3.53 17.16
C GLU A 67 9.64 2.25 17.99
N GLY A 68 10.92 1.90 18.21
CA GLY A 68 11.31 0.76 19.05
C GLY A 68 12.65 0.12 18.65
N GLU A 69 12.91 -1.10 19.15
CA GLU A 69 14.15 -1.88 18.83
C GLU A 69 14.28 -2.25 17.34
N GLN A 70 13.20 -2.09 16.56
CA GLN A 70 13.15 -2.21 15.10
C GLN A 70 12.98 -0.84 14.41
N GLY A 71 13.53 0.22 15.02
CA GLY A 71 13.50 1.57 14.46
C GLY A 71 13.95 1.60 13.00
N GLY A 72 13.14 2.23 12.16
CA GLY A 72 13.34 2.30 10.71
C GLY A 72 12.42 1.39 9.88
N GLN A 73 11.53 0.60 10.49
CA GLN A 73 10.47 -0.08 9.74
C GLN A 73 9.34 0.88 9.37
N LEU A 74 8.93 0.79 8.09
CA LEU A 74 7.75 1.46 7.58
C LEU A 74 6.50 0.73 8.07
N ALA A 75 5.66 1.42 8.81
CA ALA A 75 4.31 1.00 9.15
C ALA A 75 3.27 1.87 8.43
N VAL A 76 2.06 1.35 8.34
CA VAL A 76 0.93 2.07 7.77
C VAL A 76 -0.20 2.07 8.78
N ARG A 77 -0.63 3.26 9.20
CA ARG A 77 -1.84 3.44 9.99
C ARG A 77 -3.02 3.55 9.03
N VAL A 78 -3.88 2.54 8.99
CA VAL A 78 -5.09 2.57 8.17
C VAL A 78 -6.01 3.70 8.66
N THR A 79 -6.32 4.64 7.78
CA THR A 79 -7.20 5.78 8.05
C THR A 79 -8.59 5.56 7.48
N GLU A 80 -8.69 4.92 6.32
CA GLU A 80 -9.95 4.64 5.64
C GLU A 80 -9.92 3.21 5.09
N VAL A 81 -10.96 2.43 5.34
CA VAL A 81 -11.14 1.12 4.71
C VAL A 81 -12.11 1.29 3.55
N ALA A 82 -11.68 0.96 2.35
CA ALA A 82 -12.56 0.97 1.19
C ALA A 82 -13.65 -0.08 1.43
N ASN A 83 -14.90 0.30 1.16
CA ASN A 83 -16.02 -0.61 1.38
C ASN A 83 -15.96 -1.74 0.35
N LEU A 84 -15.40 -2.89 0.74
CA LEU A 84 -15.30 -4.07 -0.11
C LEU A 84 -16.64 -4.80 -0.29
N ARG A 85 -17.76 -4.28 0.27
CA ARG A 85 -19.12 -4.73 -0.05
C ARG A 85 -19.52 -4.22 -1.44
N GLY A 86 -18.80 -4.69 -2.46
CA GLY A 86 -19.18 -4.53 -3.85
C GLY A 86 -20.03 -5.72 -4.26
N SER A 87 -21.26 -5.42 -4.70
CA SER A 87 -22.26 -6.31 -5.31
C SER A 87 -21.67 -7.48 -6.10
N PHE A 88 -22.05 -8.68 -5.68
CA PHE A 88 -22.29 -9.80 -6.58
C PHE A 88 -23.77 -10.18 -6.46
#